data_AF-A0A538DGF6-F1
#
_entry.id   AF-A0A538DGF6-F1
#
_cell.length_a   1.000
_cell.length_b   1.000
_cell.length_c   1.000
_cell.angle_alpha   90.00
_cell.angle_beta   90.00
_cell.angle_gamma   90.00
#
_symmetry.space_group_name_H-M   'P 1'
#
loop_
_entity.id
_entity.type
_entity.pdbx_description
1 polymer ?
#
loop_
_entity_poly.entity_id
_entity_poly.type
_entity_poly.pdbx_seq_one_letter_code
_entity_poly.pdbx_strand_id
1 'polypeptide(L)'
;MTSLPQPPPSVWVADGEIPTTRLVFYRLDRGPSMSLAPSPTAARVVEILDFLASRPTDAFTTSQLARALAQNRTTCQSVLLSLEAAGWVRRSAEKTYSLGSSAIVAGQAALAALPFLDDLEAELGSLRAEFGVEAVASVKTDDQMVVVARVGPDRTLVPSLHVGLTVPLVPPFGLAFVAWDDEAFDRWLRRGADTLSTGDVERMRRAATVVRGLGYCVTLDRTSRARLADAIRDLDLAVRSSDARARRDQLVDTLAHDEYVMLDIERQADQPVSQISAPVFGADHRVLATLSVMAFPNELIVEDMPRVAERLRACAQTVTRRINGAKGRVAH
;
A
#
# COMPACT_ATOMS: atom_id res chain seq x y z
N MET A 1 6.93 56.11 4.05
CA MET A 1 6.34 55.39 5.19
C MET A 1 5.09 54.67 4.70
N THR A 2 5.27 53.52 4.07
CA THR A 2 4.20 52.70 3.49
C THR A 2 4.11 51.43 4.32
N SER A 3 2.94 51.21 4.91
CA SER A 3 2.65 50.22 5.95
C SER A 3 2.71 48.78 5.45
N LEU A 4 3.34 47.91 6.24
CA LEU A 4 3.29 46.44 6.09
C LEU A 4 1.87 45.90 6.38
N PRO A 5 1.43 44.83 5.70
CA PRO A 5 0.14 44.21 5.93
C PRO A 5 0.09 43.47 7.27
N GLN A 6 -1.03 43.62 8.00
CA GLN A 6 -1.31 42.97 9.27
C GLN A 6 -1.48 41.44 9.11
N PRO A 7 -0.98 40.62 10.04
CA PRO A 7 -1.21 39.18 10.02
C PRO A 7 -2.69 38.85 10.36
N PRO A 8 -3.23 37.72 9.86
CA PRO A 8 -4.61 37.33 10.16
C PRO A 8 -4.79 36.99 11.65
N PRO A 9 -5.99 37.18 12.21
CA PRO A 9 -6.23 36.99 13.63
C PRO A 9 -6.03 35.53 14.05
N SER A 10 -5.22 35.35 15.08
CA SER A 10 -5.03 34.09 15.79
C SER A 10 -6.34 33.66 16.46
N VAL A 11 -6.95 32.60 15.97
CA VAL A 11 -8.08 31.94 16.63
C VAL A 11 -7.52 30.89 17.59
N TRP A 12 -7.12 31.32 18.77
CA TRP A 12 -7.10 30.46 19.95
C TRP A 12 -8.44 30.66 20.66
N VAL A 13 -9.37 29.73 20.47
CA VAL A 13 -10.54 29.62 21.37
C VAL A 13 -10.12 28.70 22.50
N ALA A 14 -9.93 29.30 23.68
CA ALA A 14 -10.04 28.60 24.93
C ALA A 14 -11.52 28.25 25.12
N ASP A 15 -11.86 26.97 25.01
CA ASP A 15 -12.89 26.25 25.77
C ASP A 15 -13.19 24.89 25.12
N GLY A 16 -12.71 23.82 25.76
CA GLY A 16 -13.56 22.70 26.17
C GLY A 16 -14.22 21.73 25.17
N GLU A 17 -14.26 21.96 23.85
CA GLU A 17 -14.88 21.01 22.91
C GLU A 17 -14.08 20.86 21.61
N ILE A 18 -13.59 19.65 21.34
CA ILE A 18 -13.05 19.29 20.02
C ILE A 18 -14.23 19.27 19.05
N PRO A 19 -14.28 20.10 17.99
CA PRO A 19 -15.39 20.08 17.06
C PRO A 19 -15.44 18.72 16.37
N THR A 20 -16.46 17.93 16.68
CA THR A 20 -16.85 16.77 15.90
C THR A 20 -17.39 17.28 14.57
N THR A 21 -16.88 16.73 13.46
CA THR A 21 -17.26 17.07 12.07
C THR A 21 -16.50 18.23 11.43
N ARG A 22 -15.22 17.99 11.17
CA ARG A 22 -14.55 18.36 9.90
C ARG A 22 -13.34 17.43 9.73
N LEU A 23 -13.61 16.20 9.27
CA LEU A 23 -12.58 15.31 8.75
C LEU A 23 -12.06 15.95 7.46
N VAL A 24 -10.97 16.70 7.62
CA VAL A 24 -10.21 17.29 6.54
C VAL A 24 -9.69 16.14 5.69
N PHE A 25 -10.16 16.10 4.45
CA PHE A 25 -9.65 15.26 3.36
C PHE A 25 -8.12 15.19 3.41
N TYR A 26 -7.58 13.97 3.30
CA TYR A 26 -6.15 13.67 3.22
C TYR A 26 -5.39 14.72 2.41
N ARG A 27 -4.72 15.65 3.10
CA ARG A 27 -3.72 16.52 2.48
C ARG A 27 -2.42 15.69 2.39
N LEU A 28 -2.31 14.91 1.32
CA LEU A 28 -1.13 14.10 0.95
C LEU A 28 -0.03 14.97 0.30
N ASP A 29 0.30 16.10 0.92
CA ASP A 29 1.51 16.84 0.60
C ASP A 29 2.18 17.21 1.93
N ARG A 30 3.34 16.60 2.18
CA ARG A 30 4.27 17.16 3.16
C ARG A 30 4.68 18.54 2.64
N GLY A 31 4.10 19.59 3.20
CA GLY A 31 4.68 20.93 3.15
C GLY A 31 6.13 20.93 3.68
N PRO A 32 6.88 22.03 3.52
CA PRO A 32 8.31 22.07 3.80
C PRO A 32 8.60 21.51 5.20
N SER A 33 9.48 20.51 5.23
CA SER A 33 9.79 19.68 6.39
C SER A 33 10.09 20.53 7.64
N MET A 34 9.30 20.36 8.70
CA MET A 34 9.79 20.69 10.04
C MET A 34 10.95 19.73 10.35
N SER A 35 12.13 20.29 10.54
CA SER A 35 13.40 19.61 10.82
C SER A 35 13.51 19.14 12.27
N LEU A 36 12.49 18.45 12.79
CA LEU A 36 12.57 17.75 14.07
C LEU A 36 12.79 16.26 13.81
N ALA A 37 13.90 15.73 14.34
CA ALA A 37 14.17 14.31 14.30
C ALA A 37 13.07 13.55 15.09
N PRO A 38 12.62 12.37 14.61
CA PRO A 38 11.63 11.56 15.31
C PRO A 38 12.09 11.20 16.73
N SER A 39 11.16 11.13 17.69
CA SER A 39 11.46 10.68 19.05
C SER A 39 11.96 9.22 19.03
N PRO A 40 13.16 8.93 19.56
CA PRO A 40 13.67 7.56 19.60
C PRO A 40 12.79 6.59 20.37
N THR A 41 12.08 7.08 21.39
CA THR A 41 11.12 6.26 22.16
C THR A 41 9.86 5.97 21.34
N ALA A 42 9.36 6.95 20.57
CA ALA A 42 8.21 6.73 19.70
C ALA A 42 8.54 5.78 18.55
N ALA A 43 9.74 5.88 17.96
CA ALA A 43 10.19 4.96 16.91
C ALA A 43 10.19 3.50 17.39
N ARG A 44 10.72 3.26 18.60
CA ARG A 44 10.74 1.92 19.21
C ARG A 44 9.35 1.33 19.46
N VAL A 45 8.39 2.18 19.81
CA VAL A 45 6.99 1.78 19.99
C VAL A 45 6.42 1.29 18.65
N VAL A 46 6.61 2.06 17.58
CA VAL A 46 6.14 1.72 16.23
C VAL A 46 6.78 0.41 15.77
N GLU A 47 8.10 0.25 15.92
CA GLU A 47 8.82 -0.98 15.55
C GLU A 47 8.25 -2.23 16.23
N ILE A 48 7.89 -2.14 17.52
CA ILE A 48 7.28 -3.27 18.23
C ILE A 48 5.89 -3.58 17.67
N LEU A 49 5.05 -2.57 17.47
CA LEU A 49 3.69 -2.76 16.96
C LEU A 49 3.69 -3.36 15.55
N ASP A 50 4.55 -2.86 14.68
CA ASP A 50 4.72 -3.37 13.32
C ASP A 50 5.28 -4.79 13.27
N PHE A 51 6.24 -5.11 14.15
CA PHE A 51 6.78 -6.46 14.26
C PHE A 51 5.71 -7.49 14.65
N LEU A 52 4.79 -7.11 15.55
CA LEU A 52 3.68 -7.95 15.96
C LEU A 52 2.58 -8.00 14.89
N ALA A 53 2.27 -6.87 14.23
CA ALA A 53 1.26 -6.79 13.16
C ALA A 53 1.58 -7.68 11.95
N SER A 54 2.87 -7.79 11.61
CA SER A 54 3.36 -8.67 10.55
C SER A 54 3.39 -10.16 10.92
N ARG A 55 3.08 -10.51 12.17
CA ARG A 55 3.08 -11.89 12.70
C ARG A 55 1.86 -12.14 13.58
N PRO A 56 0.64 -12.06 13.02
CA PRO A 56 -0.60 -12.00 13.79
C PRO A 56 -0.89 -13.26 14.62
N THR A 57 -0.32 -14.41 14.25
CA THR A 57 -0.51 -15.69 14.95
C THR A 57 0.56 -15.99 15.99
N ASP A 58 1.65 -15.22 16.02
CA ASP A 58 2.81 -15.51 16.84
C ASP A 58 2.80 -14.68 18.13
N ALA A 59 3.49 -15.19 19.16
CA ALA A 59 3.69 -14.47 20.40
C ALA A 59 5.16 -14.53 20.83
N PHE A 60 5.68 -13.43 21.36
CA PHE A 60 7.12 -13.28 21.60
C PHE A 60 7.41 -12.85 23.03
N THR A 61 8.40 -13.47 23.66
CA THR A 61 8.97 -12.97 24.92
C THR A 61 9.66 -11.62 24.71
N THR A 62 9.80 -10.83 25.78
CA THR A 62 10.60 -9.57 25.75
C THR A 62 12.00 -9.79 25.17
N SER A 63 12.66 -10.91 25.48
CA SER A 63 13.99 -11.23 24.96
C SER A 63 14.01 -11.50 23.45
N GLN A 64 12.95 -12.13 22.93
CA GLN A 64 12.85 -12.37 21.48
C GLN A 64 12.61 -11.05 20.75
N LEU A 65 11.71 -10.20 21.24
CA LEU A 65 11.44 -8.87 20.65
C LEU A 65 12.67 -7.97 20.70
N ALA A 66 13.33 -7.87 21.85
CA ALA A 66 14.55 -7.07 22.01
C ALA A 66 15.66 -7.52 21.05
N ARG A 67 15.83 -8.84 20.87
CA ARG A 67 16.82 -9.39 19.92
C ARG A 67 16.43 -9.12 18.47
N ALA A 68 15.16 -9.35 18.12
CA ALA A 68 14.67 -9.19 16.75
C ALA A 68 14.75 -7.74 16.27
N LEU A 69 14.53 -6.79 17.18
CA LEU A 69 14.52 -5.34 16.88
C LEU A 69 15.85 -4.66 17.23
N ALA A 70 16.89 -5.41 17.63
CA ALA A 70 18.16 -4.86 18.11
C ALA A 70 18.01 -3.78 19.23
N GLN A 71 16.96 -3.89 20.05
CA GLN A 71 16.67 -2.96 21.14
C GLN A 71 17.25 -3.45 22.47
N ASN A 72 17.59 -2.51 23.38
CA ASN A 72 17.93 -2.87 24.77
C ASN A 72 16.73 -3.54 25.46
N ARG A 73 16.97 -4.67 26.14
CA ARG A 73 15.91 -5.46 26.80
C ARG A 73 15.12 -4.66 27.84
N THR A 74 15.77 -3.81 28.63
CA THR A 74 15.11 -2.94 29.62
C THR A 74 14.21 -1.92 28.94
N THR A 75 14.67 -1.33 27.83
CA THR A 75 13.87 -0.40 27.02
C THR A 75 12.65 -1.10 26.42
N CYS A 76 12.85 -2.26 25.78
CA CYS A 76 11.77 -3.06 25.20
C CYS A 76 10.73 -3.43 26.26
N GLN A 77 11.18 -3.84 27.46
CA GLN A 77 10.29 -4.14 28.59
C GLN A 77 9.48 -2.91 29.03
N SER A 78 10.11 -1.73 29.12
CA SER A 78 9.42 -0.49 29.52
C SER A 78 8.34 -0.09 28.50
N VAL A 79 8.65 -0.19 27.21
CA VAL A 79 7.70 0.06 26.12
C VAL A 79 6.54 -0.94 26.16
N LEU A 80 6.83 -2.24 26.31
CA LEU A 80 5.81 -3.28 26.38
C LEU A 80 4.87 -3.10 27.57
N LEU A 81 5.37 -2.68 28.74
CA LEU A 81 4.53 -2.36 29.90
C LEU A 81 3.56 -1.20 29.60
N SER A 82 4.05 -0.16 28.90
CA SER A 82 3.21 0.97 28.49
C SER A 82 2.15 0.56 27.47
N LEU A 83 2.53 -0.26 26.49
CA LEU A 83 1.62 -0.78 25.47
C LEU A 83 0.59 -1.75 26.06
N GLU A 84 0.97 -2.58 27.04
CA GLU A 84 0.09 -3.50 27.75
C GLU A 84 -0.96 -2.73 28.56
N ALA A 85 -0.52 -1.70 29.31
CA ALA A 85 -1.42 -0.83 30.07
C ALA A 85 -2.43 -0.09 29.17
N ALA A 86 -2.04 0.25 27.94
CA ALA A 86 -2.89 0.90 26.95
C ALA A 86 -3.66 -0.08 26.03
N GLY A 87 -3.55 -1.39 26.27
CA GLY A 87 -4.27 -2.44 25.52
C GLY A 87 -3.79 -2.67 24.08
N TRP A 88 -2.64 -2.10 23.70
CA TRP A 88 -2.06 -2.27 22.37
C TRP A 88 -1.33 -3.60 22.20
N VAL A 89 -0.82 -4.16 23.29
CA VAL A 89 -0.30 -5.53 23.35
C VAL A 89 -1.00 -6.30 24.46
N ARG A 90 -1.12 -7.61 24.27
CA ARG A 90 -1.60 -8.55 25.29
C ARG A 90 -0.45 -9.45 25.71
N ARG A 91 -0.28 -9.60 27.03
CA ARG A 91 0.68 -10.54 27.63
C ARG A 91 0.00 -11.84 28.04
N SER A 92 0.60 -12.98 27.70
CA SER A 92 0.13 -14.30 28.14
C SER A 92 0.69 -14.69 29.52
N ALA A 93 0.19 -15.79 30.10
CA ALA A 93 0.73 -16.37 31.34
C ALA A 93 2.20 -16.79 31.19
N GLU A 94 2.58 -17.26 30.00
CA GLU A 94 3.95 -17.64 29.62
C GLU A 94 4.87 -16.43 29.35
N LYS A 95 4.38 -15.20 29.61
CA LYS A 95 5.12 -13.94 29.44
C LYS A 95 5.52 -13.66 27.99
N THR A 96 4.70 -14.11 27.03
CA THR A 96 4.80 -13.72 25.62
C THR A 96 3.83 -12.59 25.32
N TYR A 97 4.14 -11.76 24.32
CA TYR A 97 3.35 -10.61 23.89
C TYR A 97 2.86 -10.81 22.47
N SER A 98 1.62 -10.38 22.22
CA SER A 98 0.91 -10.35 20.94
C SER A 98 0.12 -9.05 20.82
N LEU A 99 -0.46 -8.73 19.67
CA LEU A 99 -1.32 -7.53 19.53
C LEU A 99 -2.55 -7.62 20.46
N GLY A 100 -2.89 -6.47 21.06
CA GLY A 100 -4.07 -6.30 21.91
C GLY A 100 -5.26 -5.68 21.17
N SER A 101 -6.39 -5.56 21.85
CA SER A 101 -7.65 -5.12 21.25
C SER A 101 -7.64 -3.65 20.79
N SER A 102 -6.78 -2.79 21.38
CA SER A 102 -6.66 -1.40 20.94
C SER A 102 -6.22 -1.29 19.47
N ALA A 103 -5.45 -2.27 18.97
CA ALA A 103 -5.06 -2.32 17.56
C ALA A 103 -6.26 -2.56 16.63
N ILE A 104 -7.25 -3.36 17.06
CA ILE A 104 -8.49 -3.60 16.31
C ILE A 104 -9.28 -2.30 16.20
N VAL A 105 -9.45 -1.58 17.32
CA VAL A 105 -10.19 -0.32 17.35
C VAL A 105 -9.54 0.72 16.43
N ALA A 106 -8.21 0.85 16.50
CA ALA A 106 -7.47 1.76 15.65
C ALA A 106 -7.57 1.39 14.16
N GLY A 107 -7.43 0.10 13.82
CA GLY A 107 -7.54 -0.38 12.45
C GLY A 107 -8.95 -0.17 11.87
N GLN A 108 -10.00 -0.46 12.65
CA GLN A 108 -11.39 -0.23 12.25
C GLN A 108 -11.67 1.27 12.05
N ALA A 109 -11.19 2.13 12.95
CA ALA A 109 -11.33 3.57 12.78
C ALA A 109 -10.60 4.08 11.52
N ALA A 110 -9.42 3.55 11.22
CA ALA A 110 -8.67 3.89 10.01
C ALA A 110 -9.39 3.44 8.73
N LEU A 111 -9.97 2.23 8.71
CA LEU A 111 -10.76 1.74 7.58
C LEU A 111 -12.05 2.55 7.40
N ALA A 112 -12.77 2.85 8.48
CA ALA A 112 -13.99 3.66 8.45
C ALA A 112 -13.75 5.11 7.97
N ALA A 113 -12.51 5.60 8.07
CA ALA A 113 -12.12 6.90 7.53
C ALA A 113 -11.99 6.93 5.99
N LEU A 114 -12.06 5.77 5.31
CA LEU A 114 -12.08 5.66 3.85
C LEU A 114 -13.55 5.68 3.36
N PRO A 115 -14.06 6.82 2.87
CA PRO A 115 -15.49 6.99 2.59
C PRO A 115 -16.02 6.14 1.43
N PHE A 116 -15.13 5.48 0.69
CA PHE A 116 -15.43 4.65 -0.49
C PHE A 116 -15.02 3.18 -0.30
N LEU A 117 -14.70 2.76 0.94
CA LEU A 117 -14.31 1.38 1.21
C LEU A 117 -15.42 0.40 0.86
N ASP A 118 -16.66 0.70 1.24
CA ASP A 118 -17.83 -0.14 0.92
C ASP A 118 -18.02 -0.31 -0.60
N ASP A 119 -17.75 0.73 -1.38
CA ASP A 119 -17.81 0.67 -2.85
C ASP A 119 -16.72 -0.25 -3.42
N LEU A 120 -15.50 -0.19 -2.86
CA LEU A 120 -14.42 -1.09 -3.26
C LEU A 120 -14.78 -2.54 -2.92
N GLU A 121 -15.23 -2.81 -1.69
CA GLU A 121 -15.60 -4.15 -1.23
C GLU A 121 -16.75 -4.74 -2.06
N ALA A 122 -17.76 -3.94 -2.41
CA ALA A 122 -18.86 -4.37 -3.25
C ALA A 122 -18.39 -4.80 -4.65
N GLU A 123 -17.53 -4.01 -5.30
CA GLU A 123 -17.02 -4.35 -6.63
C GLU A 123 -16.04 -5.53 -6.60
N LEU A 124 -15.22 -5.65 -5.55
CA LEU A 124 -14.42 -6.86 -5.32
C LEU A 124 -15.31 -8.10 -5.18
N GLY A 125 -16.36 -8.02 -4.35
CA GLY A 125 -17.33 -9.10 -4.18
C GLY A 125 -17.98 -9.53 -5.50
N SER A 126 -18.31 -8.57 -6.37
CA SER A 126 -18.82 -8.87 -7.71
C SER A 126 -17.80 -9.60 -8.58
N LEU A 127 -16.52 -9.19 -8.56
CA LEU A 127 -15.47 -9.86 -9.34
C LEU A 127 -15.25 -11.30 -8.88
N ARG A 128 -15.25 -11.53 -7.55
CA ARG A 128 -15.18 -12.87 -6.98
C ARG A 128 -16.37 -13.72 -7.38
N ALA A 129 -17.59 -13.18 -7.31
CA ALA A 129 -18.79 -13.90 -7.66
C ALA A 129 -18.84 -14.29 -9.14
N GLU A 130 -18.33 -13.42 -10.02
CA GLU A 130 -18.36 -13.62 -11.47
C GLU A 130 -17.26 -14.57 -11.97
N PHE A 131 -16.03 -14.46 -11.43
CA PHE A 131 -14.87 -15.19 -11.96
C PHE A 131 -14.23 -16.17 -10.98
N GLY A 132 -14.68 -16.23 -9.71
CA GLY A 132 -14.05 -17.09 -8.70
C GLY A 132 -12.63 -16.68 -8.29
N VAL A 133 -12.23 -15.44 -8.59
CA VAL A 133 -10.86 -14.94 -8.41
C VAL A 133 -10.58 -14.42 -7.01
N GLU A 134 -9.29 -14.36 -6.66
CA GLU A 134 -8.80 -13.53 -5.57
C GLU A 134 -8.59 -12.09 -6.07
N ALA A 135 -9.13 -11.11 -5.34
CA ALA A 135 -9.03 -9.71 -5.71
C ALA A 135 -8.82 -8.83 -4.48
N VAL A 136 -8.13 -7.71 -4.67
CA VAL A 136 -7.80 -6.75 -3.61
C VAL A 136 -8.03 -5.33 -4.06
N ALA A 137 -8.33 -4.47 -3.09
CA ALA A 137 -8.29 -3.03 -3.27
C ALA A 137 -7.14 -2.46 -2.46
N SER A 138 -6.34 -1.63 -3.12
CA SER A 138 -5.23 -0.92 -2.50
C SER A 138 -5.44 0.57 -2.61
N VAL A 139 -5.08 1.32 -1.56
CA VAL A 139 -5.08 2.79 -1.57
C VAL A 139 -3.66 3.32 -1.52
N LYS A 140 -3.45 4.49 -2.11
CA LYS A 140 -2.18 5.21 -2.01
C LYS A 140 -2.13 6.03 -0.72
N THR A 141 -1.06 5.88 0.05
CA THR A 141 -0.74 6.71 1.22
C THR A 141 0.69 7.22 1.08
N ASP A 142 0.87 8.52 0.87
CA ASP A 142 2.16 9.18 0.63
C ASP A 142 3.04 8.44 -0.41
N ASP A 143 4.01 7.66 0.09
CA ASP A 143 5.04 6.93 -0.65
C ASP A 143 4.83 5.41 -0.57
N GLN A 144 3.62 4.98 -0.26
CA GLN A 144 3.25 3.58 -0.03
C GLN A 144 1.87 3.30 -0.62
N MET A 145 1.61 2.02 -0.84
CA MET A 145 0.32 1.46 -1.22
C MET A 145 -0.07 0.46 -0.15
N VAL A 146 -1.30 0.55 0.34
CA VAL A 146 -1.81 -0.31 1.42
C VAL A 146 -3.03 -1.05 0.92
N VAL A 147 -3.04 -2.37 1.07
CA VAL A 147 -4.24 -3.19 0.82
C VAL A 147 -5.27 -2.90 1.90
N VAL A 148 -6.47 -2.45 1.52
CA VAL A 148 -7.54 -2.07 2.45
C VAL A 148 -8.72 -3.04 2.42
N ALA A 149 -8.91 -3.73 1.30
CA ALA A 149 -9.93 -4.76 1.15
C ALA A 149 -9.40 -5.94 0.35
N ARG A 150 -9.93 -7.13 0.64
CA ARG A 150 -9.58 -8.37 -0.04
C ARG A 150 -10.80 -9.29 -0.10
N VAL A 151 -10.96 -9.95 -1.24
CA VAL A 151 -11.87 -11.08 -1.43
C VAL A 151 -11.09 -12.23 -2.06
N GLY A 152 -11.44 -13.46 -1.74
CA GLY A 152 -10.78 -14.63 -2.29
C GLY A 152 -11.12 -15.88 -1.50
N PRO A 153 -10.61 -17.05 -1.91
CA PRO A 153 -10.76 -18.28 -1.14
C PRO A 153 -10.18 -18.15 0.28
N ASP A 154 -10.75 -18.88 1.24
CA ASP A 154 -10.33 -18.87 2.66
C ASP A 154 -8.84 -19.24 2.82
N ARG A 155 -8.30 -20.01 1.86
CA ARG A 155 -6.86 -20.18 1.66
C ARG A 155 -6.38 -19.21 0.57
N THR A 156 -5.72 -18.14 1.00
CA THR A 156 -5.05 -17.18 0.10
C THR A 156 -4.14 -17.91 -0.88
N LEU A 157 -4.24 -17.58 -2.17
CA LEU A 157 -3.39 -18.15 -3.20
C LEU A 157 -1.98 -17.54 -3.15
N VAL A 158 -1.89 -16.33 -2.58
CA VAL A 158 -0.67 -15.58 -2.24
C VAL A 158 -0.56 -15.41 -0.72
N PRO A 159 0.15 -16.27 0.04
CA PRO A 159 0.13 -16.30 1.50
C PRO A 159 0.38 -14.96 2.24
N SER A 160 1.01 -13.99 1.57
CA SER A 160 1.35 -12.67 2.10
C SER A 160 0.32 -11.58 1.78
N LEU A 161 -0.74 -11.89 1.01
CA LEU A 161 -1.75 -10.94 0.61
C LEU A 161 -2.85 -10.82 1.67
N HIS A 162 -2.80 -9.76 2.47
CA HIS A 162 -3.75 -9.48 3.53
C HIS A 162 -4.10 -7.99 3.59
N VAL A 163 -5.23 -7.65 4.23
CA VAL A 163 -5.54 -6.26 4.58
C VAL A 163 -4.43 -5.73 5.50
N GLY A 164 -3.99 -4.51 5.23
CA GLY A 164 -2.85 -3.87 5.86
C GLY A 164 -1.52 -4.11 5.15
N LEU A 165 -1.42 -5.06 4.20
CA LEU A 165 -0.18 -5.27 3.43
C LEU A 165 0.25 -3.95 2.79
N THR A 166 1.49 -3.55 3.05
CA THR A 166 2.04 -2.26 2.65
C THR A 166 3.25 -2.47 1.75
N VAL A 167 3.20 -1.86 0.58
CA VAL A 167 4.25 -1.93 -0.45
C VAL A 167 4.71 -0.51 -0.77
N PRO A 168 6.01 -0.24 -0.92
CA PRO A 168 6.47 1.10 -1.26
C PRO A 168 6.00 1.50 -2.67
N LEU A 169 5.59 2.75 -2.82
CA LEU A 169 5.25 3.35 -4.10
C LEU A 169 6.54 3.87 -4.78
N VAL A 170 7.36 2.92 -5.22
CA VAL A 170 8.62 3.13 -5.93
C VAL A 170 8.76 2.10 -7.04
N PRO A 171 9.45 2.43 -8.15
CA PRO A 171 9.81 1.49 -9.20
C PRO A 171 10.33 0.13 -8.69
N PRO A 172 9.87 -1.01 -9.25
CA PRO A 172 8.86 -1.19 -10.30
C PRO A 172 7.41 -1.14 -9.81
N PHE A 173 7.19 -1.02 -8.51
CA PHE A 173 5.87 -1.13 -7.89
C PHE A 173 5.01 0.12 -8.08
N GLY A 174 3.73 -0.11 -8.33
CA GLY A 174 2.73 0.96 -8.30
C GLY A 174 2.57 1.75 -9.59
N LEU A 175 3.03 1.23 -10.72
CA LEU A 175 2.76 1.82 -12.04
C LEU A 175 1.26 2.13 -12.25
N ALA A 176 0.36 1.25 -11.80
CA ALA A 176 -1.09 1.45 -11.89
C ALA A 176 -1.60 2.72 -11.17
N PHE A 177 -0.86 3.23 -10.17
CA PHE A 177 -1.17 4.47 -9.47
C PHE A 177 -0.58 5.71 -10.14
N VAL A 178 0.59 5.58 -10.76
CA VAL A 178 1.37 6.74 -11.24
C VAL A 178 1.30 6.96 -12.74
N ALA A 179 0.89 5.95 -13.52
CA ALA A 179 0.84 6.05 -14.97
C ALA A 179 -0.09 7.16 -15.47
N TRP A 180 -0.96 7.75 -14.66
CA TRP A 180 -2.02 8.65 -15.11
C TRP A 180 -1.75 10.14 -14.86
N ASP A 181 -0.58 10.46 -14.31
CA ASP A 181 -0.15 11.82 -14.00
C ASP A 181 1.37 11.89 -14.27
N ASP A 182 1.78 12.69 -15.25
CA ASP A 182 3.18 12.76 -15.68
C ASP A 182 4.10 13.27 -14.57
N GLU A 183 3.63 14.20 -13.72
CA GLU A 183 4.41 14.69 -12.60
C GLU A 183 4.57 13.61 -11.53
N ALA A 184 3.49 12.88 -11.24
CA ALA A 184 3.53 11.75 -10.32
C ALA A 184 4.43 10.62 -10.84
N PHE A 185 4.39 10.35 -12.14
CA PHE A 185 5.22 9.35 -12.80
C PHE A 185 6.71 9.71 -12.75
N ASP A 186 7.07 10.95 -13.09
CA ASP A 186 8.47 11.40 -13.03
C ASP A 186 8.97 11.46 -11.57
N ARG A 187 8.13 11.86 -10.61
CA ARG A 187 8.46 11.79 -9.18
C ARG A 187 8.71 10.35 -8.74
N TRP A 188 7.89 9.40 -9.21
CA TRP A 188 8.04 7.98 -8.93
C TRP A 188 9.33 7.41 -9.53
N LEU A 189 9.66 7.71 -10.79
CA LEU A 189 10.92 7.30 -11.42
C LEU A 189 12.14 7.80 -10.63
N ARG A 190 12.12 9.06 -10.16
CA ARG A 190 13.21 9.63 -9.34
C ARG A 190 13.46 8.87 -8.04
N ARG A 191 12.45 8.18 -7.47
CA ARG A 191 12.63 7.37 -6.25
C ARG A 191 13.40 6.09 -6.48
N GLY A 192 13.44 5.59 -7.72
CA GLY A 192 14.24 4.42 -8.12
C GLY A 192 15.50 4.80 -8.89
N ALA A 193 15.89 6.07 -8.93
CA ALA A 193 17.00 6.53 -9.79
C ALA A 193 18.33 5.84 -9.48
N ASP A 194 18.54 5.40 -8.24
CA ASP A 194 19.77 4.72 -7.81
C ASP A 194 19.82 3.24 -8.23
N THR A 195 18.68 2.63 -8.56
CA THR A 195 18.55 1.19 -8.88
C THR A 195 18.21 0.94 -10.35
N LEU A 196 17.54 1.87 -11.02
CA LEU A 196 17.07 1.69 -12.40
C LEU A 196 18.15 2.03 -13.43
N SER A 197 18.34 1.15 -14.41
CA SER A 197 19.10 1.48 -15.62
C SER A 197 18.30 2.42 -16.55
N THR A 198 18.98 3.09 -17.48
CA THR A 198 18.31 3.85 -18.55
C THR A 198 17.31 2.99 -19.32
N GLY A 199 17.64 1.71 -19.56
CA GLY A 199 16.76 0.76 -20.22
C GLY A 199 15.50 0.42 -19.41
N ASP A 200 15.59 0.37 -18.08
CA ASP A 200 14.42 0.21 -17.20
C ASP A 200 13.49 1.41 -17.29
N VAL A 201 14.05 2.62 -17.22
CA VAL A 201 13.29 3.86 -17.32
C VAL A 201 12.54 3.93 -18.65
N GLU A 202 13.19 3.61 -19.76
CA GLU A 202 12.54 3.57 -21.08
C GLU A 202 11.44 2.51 -21.15
N ARG A 203 11.68 1.32 -20.59
CA ARG A 203 10.65 0.27 -20.50
C ARG A 203 9.43 0.75 -19.70
N MET A 204 9.65 1.42 -18.57
CA MET A 204 8.58 1.96 -17.75
C MET A 204 7.79 3.05 -18.45
N ARG A 205 8.45 3.93 -19.21
CA ARG A 205 7.78 4.94 -20.05
C ARG A 205 6.90 4.27 -21.12
N ARG A 206 7.42 3.25 -21.82
CA ARG A 206 6.61 2.46 -22.77
C ARG A 206 5.43 1.79 -22.08
N ALA A 207 5.65 1.15 -20.95
CA ALA A 207 4.61 0.51 -20.15
C ALA A 207 3.52 1.49 -19.73
N ALA A 208 3.89 2.69 -19.25
CA ALA A 208 2.94 3.73 -18.90
C ALA A 208 2.05 4.13 -20.08
N THR A 209 2.61 4.28 -21.29
CA THR A 209 1.83 4.54 -22.51
C THR A 209 0.82 3.42 -22.80
N VAL A 210 1.23 2.16 -22.69
CA VAL A 210 0.33 1.03 -22.93
C VAL A 210 -0.77 0.96 -21.87
N VAL A 211 -0.42 1.10 -20.59
CA VAL A 211 -1.39 1.17 -19.48
C VAL A 211 -2.42 2.28 -19.71
N ARG A 212 -1.97 3.47 -20.15
CA ARG A 212 -2.83 4.61 -20.47
C ARG A 212 -3.84 4.29 -21.58
N GLY A 213 -3.37 3.58 -22.60
CA GLY A 213 -4.18 3.16 -23.75
C GLY A 213 -5.21 2.08 -23.39
N LEU A 214 -4.82 1.08 -22.60
CA LEU A 214 -5.70 -0.02 -22.20
C LEU A 214 -6.73 0.37 -21.13
N GLY A 215 -6.36 1.26 -20.21
CA GLY A 215 -7.20 1.57 -19.04
C GLY A 215 -6.89 0.70 -17.82
N TYR A 216 -5.94 -0.22 -17.92
CA TYR A 216 -5.54 -1.17 -16.87
C TYR A 216 -4.08 -1.59 -17.05
N CYS A 217 -3.54 -2.26 -16.03
CA CYS A 217 -2.16 -2.68 -15.88
C CYS A 217 -2.09 -4.22 -15.75
N VAL A 218 -1.18 -4.89 -16.47
CA VAL A 218 -1.03 -6.36 -16.47
C VAL A 218 0.39 -6.79 -16.07
N THR A 219 0.55 -7.31 -14.87
CA THR A 219 1.83 -7.87 -14.40
C THR A 219 1.93 -9.34 -14.82
N LEU A 220 3.11 -9.75 -15.30
CA LEU A 220 3.41 -11.13 -15.71
C LEU A 220 4.25 -11.83 -14.64
N ASP A 221 4.14 -13.16 -14.54
CA ASP A 221 4.96 -13.97 -13.64
C ASP A 221 6.18 -14.56 -14.39
N ARG A 222 7.40 -14.21 -13.97
CA ARG A 222 8.65 -14.88 -14.42
C ARG A 222 9.33 -15.66 -13.30
N THR A 223 8.92 -15.49 -12.05
CA THR A 223 9.60 -16.07 -10.88
C THR A 223 8.75 -17.21 -10.31
N SER A 224 9.31 -18.03 -9.42
CA SER A 224 8.46 -18.98 -8.69
C SER A 224 7.57 -18.25 -7.70
N ARG A 225 6.25 -18.51 -7.74
CA ARG A 225 5.21 -17.97 -6.84
C ARG A 225 5.63 -17.85 -5.36
N ALA A 226 6.34 -18.85 -4.83
CA ALA A 226 6.79 -18.86 -3.44
C ALA A 226 7.80 -17.75 -3.15
N ARG A 227 8.76 -17.51 -4.05
CA ARG A 227 9.78 -16.47 -3.88
C ARG A 227 9.16 -15.07 -3.90
N LEU A 228 8.19 -14.84 -4.78
CA LEU A 228 7.50 -13.56 -4.83
C LEU A 228 6.70 -13.29 -3.55
N ALA A 229 5.97 -14.29 -3.06
CA ALA A 229 5.22 -14.17 -1.81
C ALA A 229 6.14 -13.87 -0.61
N ASP A 230 7.31 -14.51 -0.54
CA ASP A 230 8.31 -14.27 0.50
C ASP A 230 8.92 -12.87 0.37
N ALA A 231 9.23 -12.43 -0.86
CA ALA A 231 9.81 -11.11 -1.10
C ALA A 231 8.83 -9.97 -0.79
N ILE A 232 7.54 -10.11 -1.12
CA ILE A 232 6.49 -9.15 -0.74
C ILE A 232 6.34 -9.07 0.79
N ARG A 233 6.41 -10.21 1.48
CA ARG A 233 6.38 -10.26 2.96
C ARG A 233 7.57 -9.52 3.56
N ASP A 234 8.76 -9.80 3.05
CA ASP A 234 9.99 -9.15 3.49
C ASP A 234 9.97 -7.64 3.21
N LEU A 235 9.34 -7.22 2.10
CA LEU A 235 9.15 -5.83 1.74
C LEU A 235 8.17 -5.12 2.69
N ASP A 236 7.03 -5.72 3.03
CA ASP A 236 6.08 -5.18 4.02
C ASP A 236 6.77 -4.99 5.38
N LEU A 237 7.53 -6.00 5.81
CA LEU A 237 8.33 -5.92 7.03
C LEU A 237 9.36 -4.78 6.98
N ALA A 238 10.02 -4.60 5.85
CA ALA A 238 11.03 -3.56 5.69
C ALA A 238 10.41 -2.15 5.64
N VAL A 239 9.22 -1.98 5.05
CA VAL A 239 8.53 -0.69 4.99
C VAL A 239 8.15 -0.18 6.39
N ARG A 240 7.80 -1.11 7.28
CA ARG A 240 7.36 -0.82 8.64
C ARG A 240 8.47 -0.48 9.65
N SER A 241 9.73 -0.76 9.30
CA SER A 241 10.86 -0.57 10.22
C SER A 241 11.58 0.76 9.98
N SER A 242 11.77 1.57 11.02
CA SER A 242 12.47 2.88 10.97
C SER A 242 13.88 2.78 10.37
N ASP A 243 14.59 1.69 10.66
CA ASP A 243 15.99 1.49 10.29
C ASP A 243 16.18 0.71 8.97
N ALA A 244 15.08 0.28 8.33
CA ALA A 244 15.12 -0.70 7.24
C ALA A 244 15.14 -0.07 5.84
N ARG A 245 15.45 1.22 5.69
CA ARG A 245 15.49 1.88 4.37
C ARG A 245 16.43 1.15 3.41
N ALA A 246 17.65 0.85 3.83
CA ALA A 246 18.62 0.12 3.02
C ALA A 246 18.16 -1.31 2.69
N ARG A 247 17.52 -2.01 3.64
CA ARG A 247 16.98 -3.37 3.41
C ARG A 247 15.80 -3.35 2.43
N ARG A 248 14.90 -2.38 2.57
CA ARG A 248 13.82 -2.11 1.63
C ARG A 248 14.38 -1.84 0.25
N ASP A 249 15.37 -0.95 0.13
CA ASP A 249 15.96 -0.57 -1.16
C ASP A 249 16.63 -1.78 -1.82
N GLN A 250 17.32 -2.63 -1.04
CA GLN A 250 17.89 -3.90 -1.53
C GLN A 250 16.82 -4.90 -2.01
N LEU A 251 15.71 -5.03 -1.28
CA LEU A 251 14.59 -5.91 -1.67
C LEU A 251 13.89 -5.39 -2.93
N VAL A 252 13.67 -4.08 -3.02
CA VAL A 252 13.14 -3.42 -4.21
C VAL A 252 14.05 -3.68 -5.41
N ASP A 253 15.36 -3.53 -5.25
CA ASP A 253 16.34 -3.80 -6.30
C ASP A 253 16.29 -5.26 -6.77
N THR A 254 16.27 -6.21 -5.83
CA THR A 254 16.17 -7.65 -6.15
C THR A 254 14.89 -7.97 -6.93
N LEU A 255 13.75 -7.45 -6.48
CA LEU A 255 12.46 -7.67 -7.13
C LEU A 255 12.34 -6.97 -8.48
N ALA A 256 12.95 -5.78 -8.64
CA ALA A 256 13.00 -5.07 -9.91
C ALA A 256 13.64 -5.91 -11.02
N HIS A 257 14.69 -6.64 -10.68
CA HIS A 257 15.42 -7.49 -11.61
C HIS A 257 14.71 -8.82 -11.91
N ASP A 258 14.00 -9.39 -10.94
CA ASP A 258 13.34 -10.71 -11.07
C ASP A 258 11.91 -10.62 -11.66
N GLU A 259 11.18 -9.54 -11.39
CA GLU A 259 9.71 -9.49 -11.57
C GLU A 259 9.26 -8.59 -12.75
N TYR A 260 10.08 -7.65 -13.22
CA TYR A 260 9.59 -6.62 -14.13
C TYR A 260 9.80 -6.93 -15.63
N VAL A 261 8.76 -7.50 -16.26
CA VAL A 261 8.49 -7.29 -17.69
C VAL A 261 7.04 -6.84 -17.84
N MET A 262 6.86 -5.55 -18.09
CA MET A 262 5.59 -5.03 -18.61
C MET A 262 5.71 -4.76 -20.12
N LEU A 263 5.06 -5.67 -20.85
CA LEU A 263 4.52 -5.60 -22.20
C LEU A 263 5.48 -5.52 -23.39
N ASP A 264 5.60 -6.68 -24.04
CA ASP A 264 5.39 -6.84 -25.47
C ASP A 264 4.18 -7.79 -25.64
N ILE A 265 2.93 -7.26 -25.54
CA ILE A 265 1.66 -8.04 -25.70
C ILE A 265 1.67 -8.84 -27.00
N GLU A 266 2.43 -8.38 -28.00
CA GLU A 266 2.49 -9.00 -29.32
C GLU A 266 3.47 -10.18 -29.41
N ARG A 267 4.37 -10.40 -28.44
CA ARG A 267 5.45 -11.40 -28.55
C ARG A 267 5.38 -12.60 -27.60
N GLN A 268 4.50 -12.65 -26.59
CA GLN A 268 4.55 -13.73 -25.60
C GLN A 268 3.17 -14.23 -25.17
N ALA A 269 2.57 -15.09 -26.00
CA ALA A 269 1.33 -15.80 -25.72
C ALA A 269 1.42 -16.87 -24.61
N ASP A 270 2.63 -17.20 -24.14
CA ASP A 270 2.88 -18.37 -23.28
C ASP A 270 3.29 -18.05 -21.82
N GLN A 271 3.28 -16.78 -21.39
CA GLN A 271 3.64 -16.42 -20.00
C GLN A 271 2.39 -16.28 -19.11
N PRO A 272 2.40 -16.87 -17.90
CA PRO A 272 1.29 -16.71 -16.96
C PRO A 272 1.20 -15.28 -16.45
N VAL A 273 -0.01 -14.71 -16.53
CA VAL A 273 -0.34 -13.40 -15.94
C VAL A 273 -0.40 -13.56 -14.43
N SER A 274 0.26 -12.68 -13.67
CA SER A 274 0.24 -12.70 -12.20
C SER A 274 -0.87 -11.82 -11.63
N GLN A 275 -1.12 -10.68 -12.26
CA GLN A 275 -2.02 -9.67 -11.73
C GLN A 275 -2.56 -8.74 -12.83
N ILE A 276 -3.84 -8.37 -12.75
CA ILE A 276 -4.43 -7.28 -13.54
C ILE A 276 -4.93 -6.21 -12.58
N SER A 277 -4.62 -4.94 -12.83
CA SER A 277 -4.99 -3.83 -11.95
C SER A 277 -5.63 -2.68 -12.72
N ALA A 278 -6.76 -2.16 -12.22
CA ALA A 278 -7.44 -1.00 -12.77
C ALA A 278 -7.48 0.16 -11.77
N PRO A 279 -7.21 1.40 -12.20
CA PRO A 279 -7.21 2.57 -11.34
C PRO A 279 -8.62 3.07 -11.02
N VAL A 280 -8.81 3.51 -9.79
CA VAL A 280 -9.96 4.30 -9.33
C VAL A 280 -9.50 5.75 -9.19
N PHE A 281 -10.13 6.65 -9.93
CA PHE A 281 -9.77 8.06 -9.95
C PHE A 281 -10.57 8.85 -8.92
N GLY A 282 -9.92 9.80 -8.26
CA GLY A 282 -10.54 10.79 -7.39
C GLY A 282 -11.06 12.01 -8.15
N ALA A 283 -11.72 12.90 -7.40
CA ALA A 283 -12.20 14.19 -7.91
C ALA A 283 -11.05 15.14 -8.30
N ASP A 284 -9.85 14.90 -7.77
CA ASP A 284 -8.60 15.61 -8.13
C ASP A 284 -7.93 15.05 -9.39
N HIS A 285 -8.60 14.11 -10.07
CA HIS A 285 -8.14 13.41 -11.26
C HIS A 285 -6.93 12.49 -11.07
N ARG A 286 -6.50 12.27 -9.83
CA ARG A 286 -5.41 11.35 -9.49
C ARG A 286 -5.97 9.98 -9.12
N VAL A 287 -5.11 8.96 -9.18
CA VAL A 287 -5.49 7.62 -8.73
C VAL A 287 -5.50 7.58 -7.21
N LEU A 288 -6.66 7.31 -6.62
CA LEU A 288 -6.83 7.16 -5.17
C LEU A 288 -6.66 5.71 -4.73
N ALA A 289 -7.16 4.78 -5.54
CA ALA A 289 -7.13 3.36 -5.28
C ALA A 289 -6.91 2.56 -6.56
N THR A 290 -6.58 1.29 -6.41
CA THR A 290 -6.59 0.31 -7.50
C THR A 290 -7.40 -0.89 -7.09
N LEU A 291 -8.18 -1.42 -8.01
CA LEU A 291 -8.73 -2.77 -7.91
C LEU A 291 -7.79 -3.72 -8.65
N SER A 292 -7.38 -4.81 -8.01
CA SER A 292 -6.44 -5.78 -8.59
C SER A 292 -6.99 -7.18 -8.46
N VAL A 293 -7.01 -7.91 -9.58
CA VAL A 293 -7.27 -9.36 -9.62
C VAL A 293 -5.94 -10.09 -9.62
N MET A 294 -5.79 -11.05 -8.72
CA MET A 294 -4.62 -11.92 -8.59
C MET A 294 -4.90 -13.22 -9.33
N ALA A 295 -4.02 -13.61 -10.25
CA ALA A 295 -4.21 -14.79 -11.08
C ALA A 295 -3.27 -15.92 -10.64
N PHE A 296 -3.66 -16.76 -9.66
CA PHE A 296 -2.88 -17.96 -9.30
C PHE A 296 -3.73 -19.10 -8.69
N PRO A 297 -4.50 -19.85 -9.49
CA PRO A 297 -3.88 -21.01 -10.16
C PRO A 297 -4.36 -21.14 -11.62
N ASN A 298 -3.70 -22.04 -12.38
CA ASN A 298 -3.96 -22.69 -13.69
C ASN A 298 -5.33 -22.56 -14.44
N GLU A 299 -6.20 -21.59 -14.16
CA GLU A 299 -7.61 -21.55 -14.58
C GLU A 299 -8.05 -20.22 -15.20
N LEU A 300 -7.27 -19.13 -15.06
CA LEU A 300 -7.40 -18.02 -16.01
C LEU A 300 -6.66 -18.41 -17.28
N ILE A 301 -7.32 -19.20 -18.12
CA ILE A 301 -6.91 -19.43 -19.50
C ILE A 301 -6.71 -18.03 -20.10
N VAL A 302 -5.58 -17.80 -20.78
CA VAL A 302 -5.22 -16.52 -21.41
C VAL A 302 -6.41 -15.93 -22.22
N GLU A 303 -7.28 -16.80 -22.74
CA GLU A 303 -8.54 -16.47 -23.42
C GLU A 303 -9.54 -15.65 -22.59
N ASP A 304 -9.60 -15.83 -21.27
CA ASP A 304 -10.50 -15.09 -20.37
C ASP A 304 -9.89 -13.75 -19.87
N MET A 305 -8.59 -13.53 -20.07
CA MET A 305 -7.89 -12.34 -19.59
C MET A 305 -8.52 -11.03 -20.11
N PRO A 306 -8.85 -10.88 -21.41
CA PRO A 306 -9.49 -9.66 -21.91
C PRO A 306 -10.85 -9.40 -21.24
N ARG A 307 -11.62 -10.46 -20.97
CA ARG A 307 -12.92 -10.38 -20.31
C ARG A 307 -12.79 -9.93 -18.86
N VAL A 308 -11.85 -10.52 -18.11
CA VAL A 308 -11.56 -10.10 -16.73
C VAL A 308 -11.03 -8.67 -16.68
N ALA A 309 -10.11 -8.30 -17.56
CA ALA A 309 -9.54 -6.95 -17.60
C ALA A 309 -10.61 -5.89 -17.88
N GLU A 310 -11.51 -6.13 -18.84
CA GLU A 310 -12.60 -5.21 -19.15
C GLU A 310 -13.58 -5.10 -17.97
N ARG A 311 -13.94 -6.23 -17.35
CA ARG A 311 -14.85 -6.23 -16.21
C ARG A 311 -14.25 -5.51 -15.00
N LEU A 312 -12.96 -5.74 -14.71
CA LEU A 312 -12.21 -5.06 -13.67
C LEU A 312 -12.13 -3.55 -13.93
N ARG A 313 -11.89 -3.15 -15.18
CA ARG A 313 -11.91 -1.74 -15.59
C ARG A 313 -13.28 -1.12 -15.35
N ALA A 314 -14.36 -1.81 -15.71
CA ALA A 314 -15.73 -1.35 -15.47
C ALA A 314 -16.08 -1.22 -13.98
N CYS A 315 -15.61 -2.15 -13.13
CA CYS A 315 -15.69 -2.05 -11.67
C CYS A 315 -15.00 -0.76 -11.17
N ALA A 316 -13.75 -0.55 -11.56
CA ALA A 316 -12.99 0.62 -11.13
C ALA A 316 -13.60 1.95 -11.61
N GLN A 317 -14.17 1.97 -12.82
CA GLN A 317 -14.94 3.11 -13.34
C GLN A 317 -16.23 3.35 -12.56
N THR A 318 -16.88 2.28 -12.08
CA THR A 318 -18.09 2.39 -11.27
C THR A 318 -17.78 3.06 -9.93
N VAL A 319 -16.72 2.62 -9.24
CA VAL A 319 -16.25 3.29 -8.02
C VAL A 319 -15.86 4.74 -8.31
N THR A 320 -15.09 4.97 -9.39
CA THR A 320 -14.68 6.32 -9.83
C THR A 320 -15.88 7.26 -9.95
N ARG A 321 -16.97 6.82 -10.59
CA ARG A 321 -18.19 7.64 -10.73
C ARG A 321 -18.89 7.89 -9.39
N ARG A 322 -18.99 6.88 -8.52
CA ARG A 322 -19.65 7.02 -7.20
C ARG A 322 -18.93 8.03 -6.31
N ILE A 323 -17.62 8.13 -6.43
CA ILE A 323 -16.80 9.09 -5.67
C ILE A 323 -16.59 10.43 -6.39
N ASN A 324 -17.38 10.71 -7.44
CA ASN A 324 -17.27 11.92 -8.29
C ASN A 324 -15.86 12.15 -8.88
N GLY A 325 -15.14 11.06 -9.11
CA GLY A 325 -13.84 11.09 -9.74
C GLY A 325 -13.91 11.08 -11.26
N ALA A 326 -12.79 11.45 -11.88
CA ALA A 326 -12.64 11.39 -13.33
C ALA A 326 -11.18 11.22 -13.71
N LYS A 327 -10.91 10.45 -14.77
CA LYS A 327 -9.56 10.25 -15.29
C LYS A 327 -8.89 11.59 -15.63
N GLY A 328 -7.65 11.78 -15.19
CA GLY A 328 -6.83 12.93 -15.56
C GLY A 328 -6.54 13.02 -17.06
N ARG A 329 -6.46 14.25 -17.56
CA ARG A 329 -5.98 14.53 -18.92
C ARG A 329 -4.45 14.47 -18.89
N VAL A 330 -3.90 13.33 -19.27
CA VAL A 330 -2.46 13.20 -19.54
C VAL A 330 -2.13 13.97 -20.82
N ALA A 331 -0.99 14.66 -20.89
CA ALA A 331 -0.53 15.26 -22.13
C ALA A 331 -0.19 14.13 -23.14
N HIS A 332 -0.70 14.25 -24.35
CA HIS A 332 -0.44 13.29 -25.44
C HIS A 332 1.00 13.37 -25.93
#